data_AF-A0A1J4Z2B3-F1
#
_entry.id   AF-A0A1J4Z2B3-F1
#
_cell.length_a   1.000
_cell.length_b   1.000
_cell.length_c   1.000
_cell.angle_alpha   90.00
_cell.angle_beta   90.00
_cell.angle_gamma   90.00
#
_symmetry.space_group_name_H-M   'P 1'
#
loop_
_entity.id
_entity.type
_entity.pdbx_description
1 polymer ?
#
loop_
_entity_poly.entity_id
_entity_poly.type
_entity_poly.pdbx_seq_one_letter_code
_entity_poly.pdbx_strand_id
1 'polypeptide(L)'
;MFFIFGWGHRNIKNFGSTLVQKCPICSHTSHYSLVRTRDWATLFFIPIFPYETKYYLECPVCKNAFELENENNIEKLKEIAELIEKFDNKEVTKKDLNKQYKVLVNGLKKEEKGEDKSDD
;
A
#
# COMPACT_ATOMS: atom_id res chain seq x y z
N MET A 1 -36.56 -2.69 -21.94
CA MET A 1 -35.37 -3.50 -21.62
C MET A 1 -34.52 -2.70 -20.64
N PHE A 2 -34.49 -3.05 -19.36
CA PHE A 2 -33.66 -2.33 -18.39
C PHE A 2 -32.27 -2.98 -18.36
N PHE A 3 -31.25 -2.22 -18.75
CA PHE A 3 -29.86 -2.58 -18.48
C PHE A 3 -29.53 -2.04 -17.08
N ILE A 4 -29.27 -2.95 -16.15
CA ILE A 4 -29.15 -2.70 -14.69
C ILE A 4 -27.75 -3.01 -14.17
N PHE A 5 -26.79 -3.12 -15.10
CA PHE A 5 -25.37 -3.27 -14.79
C PHE A 5 -24.69 -1.91 -14.80
N GLY A 6 -24.05 -1.57 -13.67
CA GLY A 6 -23.23 -0.38 -13.52
C GLY A 6 -21.78 -0.76 -13.19
N TRP A 7 -20.83 -0.07 -13.80
CA TRP A 7 -19.40 -0.17 -13.49
C TRP A 7 -18.97 1.15 -12.86
N GLY A 8 -18.13 1.10 -11.81
CA GLY A 8 -17.49 2.30 -11.28
C GLY A 8 -17.67 2.60 -9.78
N HIS A 9 -18.16 1.65 -8.97
CA HIS A 9 -18.09 1.84 -7.52
C HIS A 9 -16.67 1.53 -7.04
N ARG A 10 -15.90 2.59 -6.77
CA ARG A 10 -14.51 2.51 -6.33
C ARG A 10 -14.38 2.79 -4.84
N ASN A 11 -13.86 1.84 -4.09
CA ASN A 11 -13.58 1.97 -2.66
C ASN A 11 -12.08 2.20 -2.43
N ILE A 12 -11.73 3.29 -1.75
CA ILE A 12 -10.34 3.63 -1.42
C ILE A 12 -10.16 3.48 0.09
N LYS A 13 -9.19 2.67 0.51
CA LYS A 13 -8.81 2.48 1.92
C LYS A 13 -7.35 2.88 2.10
N ASN A 14 -7.09 3.80 3.01
CA ASN A 14 -5.73 4.14 3.45
C ASN A 14 -5.38 3.29 4.69
N PHE A 15 -4.21 2.64 4.66
CA PHE A 15 -3.68 1.83 5.76
C PHE A 15 -2.76 2.61 6.70
N GLY A 16 -2.42 3.85 6.35
CA GLY A 16 -1.54 4.70 7.13
C GLY A 16 -0.09 4.67 6.65
N SER A 17 0.79 5.22 7.48
CA SER A 17 2.21 5.36 7.20
C SER A 17 2.91 4.02 7.16
N THR A 18 3.82 3.85 6.20
CA THR A 18 4.58 2.62 5.98
C THR A 18 6.08 2.91 5.92
N LEU A 19 6.68 2.85 4.74
CA LEU A 19 8.11 2.98 4.54
C LEU A 19 8.54 4.45 4.41
N VAL A 20 9.74 4.74 4.91
CA VAL A 20 10.44 6.00 4.66
C VAL A 20 11.33 5.83 3.45
N GLN A 21 11.03 6.59 2.40
CA GLN A 21 11.81 6.59 1.17
C GLN A 21 11.82 7.98 0.53
N LYS A 22 12.81 8.22 -0.33
CA LYS A 22 12.92 9.46 -1.10
C LYS A 22 11.98 9.37 -2.30
N CYS A 23 11.09 10.34 -2.45
CA CYS A 23 10.19 10.37 -3.60
C CYS A 23 10.96 10.62 -4.90
N PRO A 24 10.74 9.83 -5.98
CA PRO A 24 11.42 10.07 -7.25
C PRO A 24 10.92 11.35 -7.95
N ILE A 25 9.73 11.84 -7.59
CA ILE A 25 9.13 13.02 -8.23
C ILE A 25 9.47 14.31 -7.47
N CYS A 26 9.17 14.39 -6.16
CA CYS A 26 9.42 15.60 -5.38
C CYS A 26 10.75 15.59 -4.62
N SER A 27 11.52 14.50 -4.66
CA SER A 27 12.80 14.34 -3.96
C SER A 27 12.77 14.51 -2.44
N HIS A 28 11.59 14.60 -1.82
CA HIS A 28 11.45 14.62 -0.37
C HIS A 28 11.44 13.20 0.23
N THR A 29 12.18 13.04 1.34
CA THR A 29 12.17 11.82 2.14
C THR A 29 11.03 11.91 3.14
N SER A 30 10.01 11.07 3.00
CA SER A 30 8.84 11.07 3.89
C SER A 30 8.30 9.65 4.07
N HIS A 31 7.41 9.48 5.06
CA HIS A 31 6.70 8.23 5.28
C HIS A 31 5.61 8.09 4.22
N TYR A 32 5.73 7.10 3.37
CA TYR A 32 4.72 6.81 2.36
C TYR A 32 3.49 6.19 3.00
N SER A 33 2.32 6.47 2.44
CA SER A 33 1.07 5.85 2.86
C SER A 33 0.68 4.72 1.92
N LEU A 34 0.31 3.56 2.49
CA LEU A 34 -0.22 2.46 1.69
C LEU A 34 -1.72 2.66 1.49
N VAL A 35 -2.13 2.75 0.23
CA VAL A 35 -3.53 2.94 -0.18
C VAL A 35 -3.96 1.74 -0.99
N ARG A 36 -5.18 1.26 -0.77
CA ARG A 36 -5.81 0.22 -1.58
C ARG A 36 -7.04 0.75 -2.25
N THR A 37 -7.15 0.47 -3.53
CA THR A 37 -8.31 0.75 -4.35
C THR A 37 -8.99 -0.56 -4.71
N ARG A 38 -10.31 -0.62 -4.55
CA ARG A 38 -11.12 -1.76 -5.00
C ARG A 38 -12.23 -1.26 -5.90
N ASP A 39 -12.31 -1.82 -7.10
CA ASP A 39 -13.40 -1.54 -8.01
C ASP A 39 -14.44 -2.65 -7.93
N TRP A 40 -15.68 -2.25 -7.75
CA TRP A 40 -16.82 -3.13 -7.53
C TRP A 40 -17.75 -3.11 -8.74
N ALA A 41 -18.20 -4.30 -9.10
CA ALA A 41 -19.30 -4.48 -10.02
C ALA A 41 -20.59 -4.17 -9.27
N THR A 42 -21.40 -3.28 -9.84
CA THR A 42 -22.68 -2.91 -9.25
C THR A 42 -23.83 -3.47 -10.07
N LEU A 43 -24.83 -4.02 -9.38
CA LEU A 43 -26.10 -4.45 -9.97
C LEU A 43 -27.20 -3.72 -9.23
N PHE A 44 -28.10 -3.05 -9.95
CA PHE A 44 -29.13 -2.20 -9.33
C PHE A 44 -28.57 -1.20 -8.31
N PHE A 45 -27.43 -0.56 -8.61
CA PHE A 45 -26.74 0.38 -7.71
C PHE A 45 -26.18 -0.24 -6.41
N ILE A 46 -26.27 -1.56 -6.23
CA ILE A 46 -25.68 -2.27 -5.09
C ILE A 46 -24.32 -2.87 -5.52
N PRO A 47 -23.19 -2.53 -4.86
CA PRO A 47 -21.91 -3.18 -5.12
C PRO A 47 -21.96 -4.63 -4.64
N ILE A 48 -21.89 -5.60 -5.57
CA ILE A 48 -22.04 -7.02 -5.25
C ILE A 48 -20.69 -7.68 -5.02
N PHE A 49 -19.76 -7.53 -5.96
CA PHE A 49 -18.44 -8.15 -5.87
C PHE A 49 -17.33 -7.20 -6.35
N PRO A 50 -16.18 -7.19 -5.66
CA PRO A 50 -14.99 -6.51 -6.16
C PRO A 50 -14.40 -7.34 -7.30
N TYR A 51 -14.09 -6.71 -8.44
CA TYR A 51 -13.45 -7.38 -9.57
C TYR A 51 -11.98 -6.98 -9.73
N GLU A 52 -11.57 -5.85 -9.16
CA GLU A 52 -10.21 -5.35 -9.24
C GLU A 52 -9.78 -4.82 -7.88
N THR A 53 -8.57 -5.19 -7.44
CA THR A 53 -7.96 -4.67 -6.22
C THR A 53 -6.53 -4.29 -6.52
N LYS A 54 -6.19 -3.02 -6.31
CA LYS A 54 -4.86 -2.47 -6.54
C LYS A 54 -4.33 -1.82 -5.28
N TYR A 55 -3.02 -1.92 -5.09
CA TYR A 55 -2.31 -1.31 -3.98
C TYR A 55 -1.37 -0.23 -4.49
N TYR A 56 -1.28 0.85 -3.73
CA TYR A 56 -0.57 2.04 -4.12
C TYR A 56 0.26 2.58 -2.95
N LEU A 57 1.47 3.04 -3.25
CA LEU A 57 2.29 3.81 -2.34
C LEU A 57 2.15 5.30 -2.66
N GLU A 58 1.44 6.03 -1.79
CA GLU A 58 1.20 7.45 -1.92
C GLU A 58 2.24 8.27 -1.15
N CYS A 59 2.86 9.24 -1.82
CA CYS A 59 3.70 10.24 -1.17
C CYS A 59 2.82 11.29 -0.46
N PRO A 60 2.98 11.53 0.85
CA PRO A 60 2.14 12.51 1.56
C PRO A 60 2.39 13.95 1.12
N VAL A 61 3.55 14.24 0.51
CA VAL A 61 3.95 15.59 0.12
C VAL A 61 3.42 15.99 -1.26
N CYS A 62 3.65 15.15 -2.27
CA CYS A 62 3.26 15.47 -3.65
C CYS A 62 2.01 14.73 -4.13
N LYS A 63 1.45 13.83 -3.32
CA LYS A 63 0.23 13.05 -3.63
C LYS A 63 0.35 12.10 -4.84
N ASN A 64 1.56 11.90 -5.35
CA ASN A 64 1.80 10.86 -6.34
C ASN A 64 1.73 9.48 -5.71
N ALA A 65 1.10 8.56 -6.43
CA ALA A 65 0.89 7.18 -6.05
C ALA A 65 1.59 6.26 -7.03
N PHE A 66 2.33 5.26 -6.52
CA PHE A 66 2.99 4.24 -7.32
C PHE A 66 2.29 2.91 -7.11
N GLU A 67 1.89 2.25 -8.19
CA GLU A 67 1.21 0.95 -8.11
C GLU A 67 2.18 -0.14 -7.64
N LEU A 68 1.68 -1.03 -6.79
CA LEU A 68 2.38 -2.21 -6.31
C LEU A 68 1.71 -3.46 -6.86
N GLU A 69 2.48 -4.25 -7.59
CA GLU A 69 2.03 -5.52 -8.17
C GLU A 69 2.47 -6.72 -7.33
N ASN A 70 3.62 -6.60 -6.64
CA ASN A 70 4.22 -7.70 -5.90
C ASN A 70 3.50 -7.95 -4.56
N GLU A 71 2.84 -9.10 -4.43
CA GLU A 71 2.05 -9.47 -3.24
C GLU A 71 2.87 -9.53 -1.95
N ASN A 72 4.11 -10.05 -2.02
CA ASN A 72 5.00 -10.15 -0.86
C ASN A 72 5.39 -8.76 -0.34
N ASN A 73 5.66 -7.81 -1.25
CA ASN A 73 5.92 -6.42 -0.89
C ASN A 73 4.70 -5.78 -0.22
N ILE A 74 3.50 -6.02 -0.75
CA ILE A 74 2.24 -5.50 -0.20
C ILE A 74 2.00 -6.04 1.22
N GLU A 75 2.24 -7.32 1.47
CA GLU A 75 2.05 -7.95 2.79
C GLU A 75 3.00 -7.33 3.83
N LYS A 76 4.29 -7.21 3.53
CA LYS A 76 5.27 -6.53 4.40
C LYS A 76 4.88 -5.08 4.69
N LEU A 77 4.34 -4.37 3.71
CA LEU A 77 3.91 -2.97 3.91
C LEU A 77 2.69 -2.86 4.82
N LYS A 78 1.75 -3.81 4.75
CA LYS A 78 0.64 -3.88 5.71
C LYS A 78 1.15 -4.17 7.12
N GLU A 79 2.09 -5.10 7.27
CA GLU A 79 2.70 -5.37 8.58
C GLU A 79 3.38 -4.12 9.15
N ILE A 80 4.11 -3.36 8.33
CA ILE A 80 4.72 -2.09 8.76
C ILE A 80 3.63 -1.09 9.21
N ALA A 81 2.54 -0.96 8.46
CA ALA A 81 1.43 -0.07 8.83
C ALA A 81 0.82 -0.45 10.18
N GLU A 82 0.54 -1.74 10.39
CA GLU A 82 -0.02 -2.25 11.64
C GLU A 82 0.93 -2.04 12.83
N LEU A 83 2.25 -2.18 12.62
CA LEU A 83 3.23 -1.93 13.67
C LEU A 83 3.29 -0.46 14.08
N ILE A 84 3.17 0.46 13.11
CA ILE A 84 3.12 1.89 13.39
C ILE A 84 1.84 2.25 14.14
N GLU A 85 0.69 1.68 13.74
CA GLU A 85 -0.58 1.88 14.44
C GLU A 85 -0.53 1.39 15.90
N LYS A 86 0.03 0.19 16.13
CA LYS A 86 0.25 -0.34 17.49
C LYS A 86 1.19 0.52 18.33
N PHE A 87 2.19 1.16 17.71
CA PHE A 87 3.06 2.10 18.39
C PHE A 87 2.34 3.39 18.77
N ASP A 88 1.51 3.95 17.87
CA ASP A 88 0.72 5.15 18.13
C ASP A 88 -0.31 4.91 19.26
N ASN A 89 -0.86 3.70 19.35
CA ASN A 89 -1.72 3.25 20.44
C ASN A 89 -0.96 2.97 21.76
N LYS A 90 0.36 3.19 21.81
CA LYS A 90 1.26 2.92 22.96
C LYS A 90 1.32 1.45 23.40
N GLU A 91 0.90 0.52 22.54
CA GLU A 91 0.91 -0.92 22.81
C GLU A 91 2.31 -1.52 22.62
N VAL A 92 3.18 -0.83 21.86
CA VAL A 92 4.53 -1.28 21.54
C VAL A 92 5.56 -0.21 21.91
N THR A 93 6.71 -0.63 22.44
CA THR A 93 7.80 0.28 22.80
C THR A 93 8.65 0.66 21.58
N LYS A 94 9.24 1.86 21.59
CA LYS A 94 10.07 2.39 20.49
C LYS A 94 11.25 1.47 20.10
N LYS A 95 11.79 0.70 21.05
CA LYS A 95 12.86 -0.28 20.81
C LYS A 95 12.39 -1.45 19.95
N ASP A 96 11.24 -2.02 20.25
CA ASP A 96 10.65 -3.15 19.52
C ASP A 96 10.19 -2.74 18.12
N LEU A 97 9.57 -1.55 17.99
CA LEU A 97 9.21 -0.98 16.69
C LEU A 97 10.42 -0.90 15.75
N ASN A 98 11.53 -0.28 16.19
CA ASN A 98 12.70 -0.08 15.34
C ASN A 98 13.37 -1.40 14.93
N LYS A 99 13.33 -2.42 15.81
CA LYS A 99 13.84 -3.76 15.49
C LYS A 99 13.01 -4.41 14.39
N GLN A 100 11.69 -4.44 14.54
CA GLN A 100 10.78 -5.07 13.59
C GLN A 100 10.74 -4.32 12.25
N TYR A 101 10.66 -2.99 12.30
CA TYR A 101 10.72 -2.12 11.12
C TYR A 101 11.98 -2.37 10.27
N LYS A 102 13.15 -2.51 10.90
CA LYS A 102 14.41 -2.81 10.18
C LYS A 102 14.38 -4.16 9.46
N VAL A 103 13.79 -5.18 10.06
CA VAL A 103 13.68 -6.51 9.43
C VAL A 103 12.83 -6.43 8.17
N LEU A 104 11.66 -5.79 8.27
CA LEU A 104 10.72 -5.65 7.15
C LEU A 104 11.30 -4.82 6.01
N VAL A 105 11.93 -3.68 6.32
CA VAL A 105 12.59 -2.83 5.30
C VAL A 105 13.75 -3.55 4.63
N ASN A 106 14.56 -4.33 5.36
CA ASN A 106 15.62 -5.12 4.76
C ASN A 106 15.07 -6.23 3.86
N GLY A 107 13.90 -6.78 4.19
CA GLY A 107 13.19 -7.75 3.36
C GLY A 107 12.69 -7.15 2.05
N LEU A 108 12.18 -5.92 2.07
CA LEU A 108 11.75 -5.17 0.87
C LEU A 108 12.94 -4.89 -0.07
N LYS A 109 14.06 -4.38 0.47
CA LYS A 109 15.28 -4.07 -0.31
C LYS A 109 15.93 -5.30 -0.98
N LYS A 110 15.70 -6.50 -0.46
CA LYS A 110 16.20 -7.74 -1.06
C LYS A 110 15.40 -8.14 -2.30
N GLU A 111 14.09 -7.87 -2.31
CA GLU A 111 13.20 -8.18 -3.42
C GLU A 111 13.40 -7.19 -4.57
N GLU A 112 13.57 -5.89 -4.29
CA GLU A 112 13.92 -4.88 -5.31
C GLU A 112 15.25 -5.20 -6.04
N LYS A 113 16.22 -5.82 -5.35
CA LYS A 113 17.50 -6.24 -5.96
C LYS A 113 17.43 -7.58 -6.71
N GLY A 114 16.32 -8.31 -6.58
CA GLY A 114 16.08 -9.57 -7.27
C GLY A 114 15.48 -9.40 -8.67
N GLU A 115 14.75 -8.31 -8.90
CA GLU A 115 14.07 -8.01 -10.18
C GLU A 115 14.98 -7.38 -11.24
N ASP A 116 16.16 -6.86 -10.87
CA ASP A 116 17.10 -6.17 -11.79
C ASP A 116 18.02 -7.13 -12.58
N LYS A 117 17.54 -8.34 -12.90
CA LYS A 117 18.36 -9.43 -13.51
C LYS A 117 17.69 -10.24 -14.61
N SER A 118 16.67 -9.70 -15.27
CA SER A 118 16.06 -10.36 -16.42
C SER A 118 15.66 -9.32 -17.47
N ASP A 119 16.67 -8.79 -18.17
CA ASP A 119 16.55 -8.18 -19.50
C ASP A 119 17.95 -8.27 -20.16
N ASP A 120 18.35 -9.48 -20.56
CA ASP A 120 19.44 -9.77 -21.52
C ASP A 120 18.84 -10.42 -22.77
#